data_AF-A0A348XGI2-F1
#
_entry.id   AF-A0A348XGI2-F1
#
_cell.length_a   1.000
_cell.length_b   1.000
_cell.length_c   1.000
_cell.angle_alpha   90.00
_cell.angle_beta   90.00
_cell.angle_gamma   90.00
#
_symmetry.space_group_name_H-M   'P 1'
#
loop_
_entity.id
_entity.type
_entity.pdbx_description
1 polymer ?
#
loop_
_entity_poly.entity_id
_entity_poly.type
_entity_poly.pdbx_seq_one_letter_code
_entity_poly.pdbx_strand_id
1 'polypeptide(L)' 'MPAKYFLSVIGLAILAAVMPQVAVSAPNPDAPNIVLILADDMGIDSVQALNEKSSIPPPQSRQAQAGICGG' A
#
# COMPACT_ATOMS: atom_id res chain seq x y z
N MET A 1 -30.57 23.48 -37.15
CA MET A 1 -30.49 22.64 -35.92
C MET A 1 -31.17 23.41 -34.79
N PRO A 2 -32.15 22.85 -34.05
CA PRO A 2 -32.96 23.65 -33.13
C PRO A 2 -32.13 24.17 -31.93
N ALA A 3 -32.24 25.46 -31.61
CA ALA A 3 -31.45 26.16 -30.58
C ALA A 3 -31.46 25.49 -29.18
N LYS A 4 -32.50 24.72 -28.89
CA LYS A 4 -32.66 23.88 -27.69
C LYS A 4 -31.60 22.77 -27.55
N TYR A 5 -31.12 22.22 -28.66
CA TYR A 5 -30.02 21.25 -28.63
C TYR A 5 -28.68 21.95 -28.39
N PHE A 6 -28.53 23.18 -28.88
CA PHE A 6 -27.30 23.96 -28.71
C PHE A 6 -27.06 24.34 -27.25
N LEU A 7 -28.11 24.78 -26.54
CA LEU A 7 -28.02 25.11 -25.12
C LEU A 7 -27.73 23.88 -24.24
N SER A 8 -28.32 22.73 -24.60
CA SER A 8 -28.13 21.46 -23.88
C SER A 8 -26.69 20.95 -24.01
N VAL A 9 -26.09 21.05 -25.20
CA VAL A 9 -24.70 20.63 -25.44
C VAL A 9 -23.72 21.51 -24.65
N ILE A 10 -23.96 22.82 -24.57
CA ILE A 10 -23.14 23.73 -23.77
C ILE A 10 -23.26 23.40 -22.28
N GLY A 11 -24.47 23.17 -21.78
CA GLY A 11 -24.70 22.79 -20.38
C GLY A 11 -24.01 21.48 -19.99
N LEU A 12 -24.05 20.48 -20.88
CA LEU A 12 -23.38 19.19 -20.66
C LEU A 12 -21.85 19.34 -20.65
N ALA A 13 -21.30 20.18 -21.53
CA ALA A 13 -19.86 20.45 -21.58
C ALA A 13 -19.34 21.14 -20.31
N ILE A 14 -20.12 22.08 -19.75
CA ILE A 14 -19.78 22.74 -18.48
C ILE A 14 -19.82 21.73 -17.34
N LEU A 15 -20.84 20.86 -17.28
CA LEU A 15 -20.92 19.84 -16.22
C LEU A 15 -19.75 18.84 -16.28
N ALA A 16 -19.34 18.43 -17.48
CA ALA A 16 -18.18 17.56 -17.67
C ALA A 16 -16.85 18.24 -17.26
N ALA A 17 -16.73 19.56 -17.45
CA ALA A 17 -15.53 20.31 -17.09
C ALA A 17 -15.38 20.53 -15.57
N VAL A 18 -16.49 20.54 -14.82
CA VAL A 18 -16.51 20.77 -13.37
C VAL A 18 -16.48 19.47 -12.57
N MET A 19 -16.63 18.31 -13.23
CA MET A 19 -16.48 17.01 -12.56
C MET A 19 -15.06 16.87 -12.00
N PRO A 20 -14.89 16.67 -10.68
CA PRO A 20 -13.61 16.34 -10.10
C PRO A 20 -13.11 15.07 -10.78
N GLN A 21 -11.99 15.20 -11.49
CA GLN A 21 -11.30 14.04 -12.05
C GLN A 21 -10.72 13.29 -10.86
N VAL A 22 -11.43 12.25 -10.40
CA VAL A 22 -10.89 11.30 -9.43
C VAL A 22 -9.79 10.55 -10.17
N ALA A 23 -8.60 11.13 -10.20
CA ALA A 23 -7.42 10.47 -10.69
C ALA A 23 -7.16 9.30 -9.74
N VAL A 24 -7.38 8.07 -10.22
CA VAL A 24 -6.86 6.88 -9.56
C VAL A 24 -5.36 7.07 -9.56
N SER A 25 -4.78 7.27 -8.38
CA SER A 25 -3.33 7.39 -8.23
C SER A 25 -2.71 6.15 -8.85
N ALA A 26 -1.94 6.33 -9.92
CA ALA A 26 -1.13 5.24 -10.45
C ALA A 26 -0.17 4.77 -9.34
N PRO A 27 0.15 3.47 -9.27
CA PRO A 27 1.20 2.99 -8.37
C PRO A 27 2.47 3.78 -8.66
N ASN A 28 2.98 4.50 -7.65
CA ASN A 28 4.25 5.19 -7.78
C ASN A 28 5.36 4.11 -7.81
N PRO A 29 6.07 3.90 -8.93
CA PRO A 29 7.12 2.88 -9.00
C PRO A 29 8.29 3.18 -8.05
N ASP A 30 8.45 4.44 -7.63
CA ASP A 30 9.49 4.88 -6.70
C ASP A 30 9.04 4.77 -5.23
N ALA A 31 7.76 4.48 -4.97
CA ALA A 31 7.29 4.21 -3.61
C ALA A 31 7.64 2.76 -3.22
N PRO A 32 8.25 2.52 -2.05
CA PRO A 32 8.57 1.18 -1.62
C PRO A 32 7.29 0.38 -1.33
N ASN A 33 7.29 -0.90 -1.70
CA ASN A 33 6.21 -1.81 -1.35
C ASN A 33 6.29 -2.17 0.14
N ILE A 34 5.14 -2.20 0.81
CA ILE A 34 5.03 -2.64 2.20
C ILE A 34 4.53 -4.08 2.20
N VAL A 35 5.31 -4.98 2.81
CA VAL A 35 4.92 -6.38 3.02
C VAL A 35 4.80 -6.61 4.53
N LEU A 36 3.57 -6.81 5.01
CA LEU A 36 3.29 -7.13 6.42
C LEU A 36 3.16 -8.64 6.59
N ILE A 37 4.07 -9.23 7.35
CA ILE A 37 4.06 -10.65 7.71
C ILE A 37 3.67 -10.74 9.18
N LEU A 38 2.55 -11.40 9.47
CA LEU A 38 2.07 -11.65 10.82
C LEU A 38 2.21 -13.14 11.13
N ALA A 39 2.60 -13.44 12.36
CA ALA A 39 2.60 -14.79 12.88
C ALA A 39 1.76 -14.83 14.16
N ASP A 40 0.82 -15.76 14.20
CA ASP A 40 -0.02 -15.99 15.38
C ASP A 40 0.78 -16.74 16.46
N ASP A 41 0.50 -16.42 17.72
CA ASP A 41 1.13 -17.02 18.90
C ASP A 41 2.68 -17.10 18.88
N MET A 42 3.34 -16.21 18.14
CA MET A 42 4.80 -16.15 18.10
C MET A 42 5.34 -15.23 19.19
N GLY A 43 5.94 -15.82 20.23
CA GLY A 43 6.59 -15.10 21.32
C GLY A 43 7.95 -14.50 20.93
N ILE A 44 8.39 -13.49 21.71
CA ILE A 44 9.70 -12.84 21.51
C ILE A 44 10.86 -13.83 21.69
N ASP A 45 10.68 -14.81 22.57
CA ASP A 45 11.61 -15.89 22.88
C ASP A 45 11.73 -16.92 21.74
N SER A 46 10.74 -16.95 20.85
CA SER A 46 10.71 -17.83 19.67
C SER A 46 11.58 -17.30 18.53
N VAL A 47 11.95 -16.02 18.56
CA VAL A 47 12.78 -15.37 17.55
C VAL A 47 14.25 -15.46 17.97
N GLN A 48 15.05 -16.22 17.23
CA GLN A 48 16.47 -16.42 17.55
C GLN A 48 17.29 -15.12 17.59
N ALA A 49 16.90 -14.10 16.82
CA ALA A 49 17.54 -12.79 16.86
C ALA A 49 17.38 -12.06 18.21
N LEU A 50 16.35 -12.43 18.98
CA LEU A 50 16.04 -11.85 20.29
C LEU A 50 16.34 -12.84 21.44
N ASN A 51 16.54 -14.12 21.12
CA ASN A 51 16.87 -15.17 22.08
C ASN A 51 17.84 -16.19 21.46
N GLU A 52 19.14 -16.05 21.75
CA GLU A 52 20.20 -16.96 21.27
C GLU A 52 20.00 -18.42 21.72
N LYS A 53 19.24 -18.64 22.80
CA LYS A 53 18.93 -19.97 23.34
C LYS A 53 17.72 -20.61 22.67
N SER A 54 17.06 -19.93 21.72
CA SER A 54 15.97 -20.52 20.96
C SER A 54 16.47 -21.72 20.15
N SER A 55 15.85 -22.88 20.40
CA SER A 55 16.24 -24.16 19.79
C SER A 55 15.76 -24.30 18.34
N ILE A 56 14.88 -23.39 17.88
CA ILE A 56 14.31 -23.40 16.54
C ILE A 56 14.89 -22.21 15.76
N PRO A 57 15.91 -22.42 14.92
CA PRO A 57 16.41 -21.37 14.06
C PRO A 57 15.35 -21.04 12.99
N PRO A 58 14.88 -19.78 12.89
CA PRO A 58 13.91 -19.41 11.88
C PRO A 58 14.55 -19.54 10.48
N PRO A 59 13.82 -20.10 9.49
CA PRO A 59 14.37 -20.42 8.17
C PRO A 59 14.87 -19.21 7.38
N GLN A 60 14.47 -17.99 7.77
CA GLN A 60 14.85 -16.73 7.11
C GLN A 60 15.51 -15.72 8.08
N SER A 61 16.34 -16.19 9.00
CA SER A 61 17.06 -15.36 10.00
C SER A 61 17.83 -14.15 9.45
N ARG A 62 18.20 -14.17 8.15
CA ARG A 62 18.86 -13.06 7.46
C ARG A 62 18.04 -11.76 7.48
N GLN A 63 16.71 -11.82 7.39
CA GLN A 63 15.88 -10.61 7.35
C GLN A 63 15.94 -9.85 8.67
N ALA A 64 16.02 -10.57 9.79
CA ALA A 64 16.18 -9.98 11.10
C ALA A 64 17.52 -9.23 11.23
N GLN A 65 18.59 -9.78 10.64
CA GLN A 65 19.94 -9.16 10.65
C GLN A 65 20.05 -7.95 9.71
N ALA A 66 19.29 -7.95 8.61
CA ALA A 66 19.32 -6.87 7.62
C ALA A 66 18.44 -5.67 8.01
N GLY A 67 17.59 -5.83 9.02
CA GLY A 67 16.65 -4.82 9.50
C GLY A 67 16.86 -4.46 10.97
N ILE A 68 15.86 -3.79 11.54
CA ILE A 68 15.83 -3.45 12.97
C ILE A 68 15.03 -4.52 13.69
N CYS A 69 15.63 -5.18 14.68
CA CYS A 69 15.01 -6.20 15.51
C CYS A 69 15.12 -5.80 16.98
N GLY A 70 14.02 -5.26 17.55
CA GLY A 70 13.97 -4.80 18.94
C GLY A 70 14.64 -3.44 19.15
N GLY A 71 13.99 -2.59 19.93
CA GLY A 71 14.51 -1.34 20.48
C GLY A 71 14.35 -1.32 21.99
#